data_AF-A0A4Y2LAM1-F1
#
_entry.id   AF-A0A4Y2LAM1-F1
#
_cell.length_a   1.000
_cell.length_b   1.000
_cell.length_c   1.000
_cell.angle_alpha   90.00
_cell.angle_beta   90.00
_cell.angle_gamma   90.00
#
_symmetry.space_group_name_H-M   'P 1'
#
loop_
_entity.id
_entity.type
_entity.pdbx_description
1 polymer ?
#
loop_
_entity_poly.entity_id
_entity_poly.type
_entity_poly.pdbx_seq_one_letter_code
_entity_poly.pdbx_strand_id
1 'polypeptide(L)'
;MLSRVTFTHLKNLLQFLEGESEKRNGLNIGNKMKCRMCSYSKVFRIENPQSPTMNANTAAVTGIMRIGGGFSNMEEFFSALNIPSTSKKTFIKEHEKLSDAWEVTALKEIESAVSEERSLAIQRGDVDSEGIPLLKVVVDGSWDKRSYKTNYALYVISRHNLIDKFI
;
A
#
# COMPACT_ATOMS: atom_id res chain seq x y z
N MET A 1 19.52 6.53 35.20
CA MET A 1 19.43 5.40 36.17
C MET A 1 17.99 4.88 36.38
N LEU A 2 17.05 5.15 35.45
CA LEU A 2 15.64 4.73 35.53
C LEU A 2 15.31 3.47 34.69
N SER A 3 16.32 2.78 34.15
CA SER A 3 16.13 1.69 33.17
C SER A 3 16.31 0.27 33.72
N ARG A 4 16.85 0.09 34.93
CA ARG A 4 17.05 -1.25 35.54
C ARG A 4 15.97 -1.62 36.55
N VAL A 5 15.51 -0.70 37.40
CA VAL A 5 14.53 -1.01 38.47
C VAL A 5 13.15 -1.34 37.89
N THR A 6 12.72 -0.60 36.87
CA THR A 6 11.47 -0.84 36.13
C THR A 6 11.47 -2.18 35.40
N PHE A 7 12.60 -2.56 34.78
CA PHE A 7 12.73 -3.83 34.07
C PHE A 7 12.71 -5.04 35.01
N THR A 8 13.32 -4.94 36.20
CA THR A 8 13.32 -6.03 37.19
C THR A 8 11.93 -6.22 37.81
N HIS A 9 11.20 -5.14 38.10
CA HIS A 9 9.81 -5.23 38.56
C HIS A 9 8.88 -5.81 37.48
N LEU A 10 9.05 -5.42 36.22
CA LEU A 10 8.32 -6.01 35.09
C LEU A 10 8.61 -7.51 34.94
N LYS A 11 9.88 -7.93 35.07
CA LYS A 11 10.24 -9.36 35.05
C LYS A 11 9.59 -10.15 36.19
N ASN A 12 9.51 -9.58 37.39
CA ASN A 12 8.86 -10.25 38.53
C ASN A 12 7.34 -10.34 38.34
N LEU A 13 6.71 -9.33 37.74
CA LEU A 13 5.27 -9.37 37.42
C LEU A 13 4.94 -10.37 36.31
N LEU A 14 5.82 -10.51 35.31
CA LEU A 14 5.66 -11.48 34.22
C LEU A 14 5.69 -12.94 34.70
N GLN A 15 6.34 -13.26 35.82
CA GLN A 15 6.37 -14.62 36.39
C GLN A 15 4.98 -15.11 36.86
N PHE A 16 4.05 -14.19 37.11
CA PHE A 16 2.68 -14.51 37.49
C PHE A 16 1.74 -14.64 36.29
N LEU A 17 2.23 -14.45 35.07
CA LEU A 17 1.47 -14.64 33.85
C LEU A 17 1.83 -15.97 33.20
N GLU A 18 0.80 -16.68 32.76
CA GLU A 18 0.91 -17.93 32.02
C GLU A 18 0.28 -17.78 30.64
N GLY A 19 0.96 -18.25 29.60
CA GLY A 19 0.42 -18.26 28.24
C GLY A 19 -0.66 -19.33 28.11
N GLU A 20 -1.87 -18.94 27.71
CA GLU A 20 -2.96 -19.88 27.45
C GLU A 20 -3.05 -20.25 25.96
N SER A 21 -2.95 -19.25 25.08
CA SER A 21 -3.04 -19.46 23.65
C SER A 21 -2.46 -18.31 22.86
N GLU A 22 -1.95 -18.63 21.67
CA GLU A 22 -1.58 -17.66 20.66
C GLU A 22 -2.67 -17.62 19.59
N LYS A 23 -3.11 -16.41 19.23
CA LYS A 23 -4.01 -16.17 18.10
C LYS A 23 -3.26 -15.41 17.03
N ARG A 24 -3.24 -15.97 15.83
CA ARG A 24 -2.57 -15.39 14.67
C ARG A 24 -3.54 -15.07 13.54
N ASN A 25 -3.41 -13.89 12.96
CA ASN A 25 -4.10 -13.46 11.75
C ASN A 25 -3.09 -12.82 10.79
N GLY A 26 -2.38 -13.66 10.03
CA GLY A 26 -1.25 -13.22 9.23
C GLY A 26 -0.10 -12.73 10.11
N LEU A 27 0.35 -11.50 9.90
CA LEU A 27 1.39 -10.83 10.68
C LEU A 27 0.86 -10.26 12.00
N ASN A 28 -0.46 -10.19 12.17
CA ASN A 28 -1.08 -9.76 13.40
C ASN A 28 -1.14 -10.91 14.42
N ILE A 29 -0.33 -10.81 15.47
CA ILE A 29 -0.23 -11.83 16.54
C ILE A 29 -0.81 -11.26 17.84
N GLY A 30 -1.59 -12.09 18.54
CA GLY A 30 -2.13 -11.80 19.85
C GLY A 30 -1.94 -12.97 20.81
N ASN A 31 -1.31 -12.71 21.95
CA ASN A 31 -1.07 -13.71 22.99
C ASN A 31 -2.07 -13.54 24.13
N LYS A 32 -2.84 -14.59 24.42
CA LYS A 32 -3.72 -14.65 25.58
C LYS A 32 -2.90 -15.11 26.78
N MET A 33 -2.79 -14.25 27.79
CA MET A 33 -2.10 -14.55 29.03
C MET A 33 -3.08 -14.52 30.20
N LYS A 34 -2.89 -15.43 31.15
CA LYS A 34 -3.69 -15.57 32.37
C LYS A 34 -2.84 -15.31 33.61
N CYS A 35 -3.38 -14.54 34.55
CA CYS A 35 -2.78 -14.35 35.86
C CYS A 35 -2.97 -15.60 36.73
N ARG A 36 -1.89 -16.13 37.29
CA ARG A 36 -1.90 -17.31 38.17
C ARG A 36 -2.61 -17.06 39.51
N MET A 37 -2.65 -15.83 39.99
CA MET A 37 -3.22 -15.52 41.31
C MET A 37 -4.73 -15.27 41.27
N CYS A 38 -5.21 -14.50 40.29
CA CYS A 38 -6.62 -14.10 40.21
C CYS A 38 -7.38 -14.71 39.03
N SER A 39 -6.73 -15.56 38.22
CA SER A 39 -7.30 -16.18 37.02
C SER A 39 -7.80 -15.19 35.94
N TYR A 40 -7.50 -13.90 36.07
CA TYR A 40 -7.82 -12.89 35.05
C TYR A 40 -7.01 -13.16 33.78
N SER A 41 -7.68 -13.20 32.62
CA SER A 41 -7.04 -13.37 31.32
C SER A 41 -7.13 -12.10 30.48
N LYS A 42 -6.05 -11.76 29.78
CA LYS A 42 -5.98 -10.63 28.85
C LYS A 42 -5.25 -11.03 27.58
N VAL A 43 -5.70 -10.49 26.44
CA VAL A 43 -5.03 -10.67 25.15
C VAL A 43 -4.13 -9.46 24.89
N PHE A 44 -2.84 -9.74 24.71
CA PHE A 44 -1.83 -8.76 24.31
C PHE A 44 -1.61 -8.89 22.81
N ARG A 45 -1.93 -7.85 22.06
CA ARG A 45 -1.70 -7.80 20.60
C ARG A 45 -0.48 -6.94 20.31
N ILE A 46 0.28 -7.30 19.28
CA ILE A 46 1.42 -6.51 18.81
C ILE A 46 0.93 -5.15 18.29
N GLU A 47 -0.21 -5.14 17.61
CA GLU A 47 -0.84 -3.92 17.11
C GLU A 47 -2.12 -3.60 17.87
N ASN A 48 -2.38 -2.30 18.06
CA ASN A 48 -3.65 -1.82 18.57
C ASN A 48 -4.73 -1.92 17.48
N PRO A 49 -5.79 -2.74 17.65
CA PRO A 49 -6.85 -2.88 16.64
C PRO A 49 -7.61 -1.60 16.34
N GLN A 50 -7.61 -0.63 17.27
CA GLN A 50 -8.26 0.66 17.14
C GLN A 50 -7.33 1.75 16.60
N SER A 51 -6.07 1.42 16.29
CA SER A 51 -5.15 2.40 15.73
C SER A 51 -5.66 2.88 14.37
N PRO A 52 -5.66 4.19 14.09
CA PRO A 52 -5.97 4.71 12.75
C PRO A 52 -4.86 4.40 11.73
N THR A 53 -3.70 3.90 12.20
CA THR A 53 -2.56 3.57 11.35
C THR A 53 -2.78 2.29 10.55
N MET A 54 -2.13 2.21 9.40
CA MET A 54 -2.05 0.98 8.61
C MET A 54 -1.55 -0.19 9.47
N ASN A 55 -2.24 -1.33 9.41
CA ASN A 55 -1.85 -2.54 10.14
C ASN A 55 -0.75 -3.31 9.39
N ALA A 56 -0.05 -4.23 10.09
CA ALA A 56 1.06 -4.99 9.54
C ALA A 56 0.72 -5.79 8.27
N ASN A 57 -0.49 -6.35 8.18
CA ASN A 57 -0.90 -7.09 6.98
C ASN A 57 -1.03 -6.13 5.80
N THR A 58 -1.76 -5.02 5.96
CA THR A 58 -1.90 -4.00 4.92
C THR A 58 -0.53 -3.42 4.54
N ALA A 59 0.36 -3.18 5.50
CA ALA A 59 1.71 -2.66 5.25
C ALA A 59 2.57 -3.62 4.43
N ALA A 60 2.56 -4.91 4.77
CA ALA A 60 3.34 -5.91 4.04
C ALA A 60 2.82 -6.10 2.60
N VAL A 61 1.49 -6.14 2.42
CA VAL A 61 0.88 -6.23 1.08
C VAL A 61 1.18 -4.96 0.27
N THR A 62 1.08 -3.78 0.88
CA THR A 62 1.46 -2.50 0.23
C THR A 62 2.92 -2.52 -0.22
N GLY A 63 3.84 -3.01 0.61
CA GLY A 63 5.27 -3.09 0.29
C GLY A 63 5.53 -3.99 -0.92
N ILE A 64 4.90 -5.16 -0.96
CA ILE A 64 5.04 -6.11 -2.08
C ILE A 64 4.39 -5.56 -3.36
N MET A 65 3.19 -4.98 -3.29
CA MET A 65 2.55 -4.37 -4.46
C MET A 65 3.37 -3.20 -5.01
N ARG A 66 3.99 -2.39 -4.15
CA ARG A 66 4.85 -1.26 -4.59
C ARG A 66 6.06 -1.69 -5.41
N ILE A 67 6.59 -2.89 -5.18
CA ILE A 67 7.68 -3.46 -5.99
C ILE A 67 7.17 -4.25 -7.19
N GLY A 68 5.86 -4.22 -7.48
CA GLY A 68 5.24 -4.99 -8.56
C GLY A 68 5.14 -6.49 -8.28
N GLY A 69 5.27 -6.91 -7.01
CA GLY A 69 5.19 -8.30 -6.60
C GLY A 69 3.77 -8.77 -6.29
N GLY A 70 3.56 -10.08 -6.37
CA GLY A 70 2.30 -10.75 -5.99
C GLY A 70 2.42 -11.58 -4.70
N PHE A 71 1.37 -12.37 -4.42
CA PHE A 71 1.33 -13.25 -3.25
C PHE A 71 2.54 -14.21 -3.18
N SER A 72 2.93 -14.82 -4.30
CA SER A 72 4.06 -15.76 -4.33
C SER A 72 5.38 -15.08 -3.95
N ASN A 73 5.61 -13.83 -4.38
CA ASN A 73 6.81 -13.08 -4.00
C ASN A 73 6.80 -12.72 -2.51
N MET A 74 5.62 -12.40 -1.96
CA MET A 74 5.47 -12.17 -0.54
C MET A 74 5.79 -13.45 0.26
N GLU A 75 5.23 -14.58 -0.13
CA GLU A 75 5.46 -15.88 0.52
C GLU A 75 6.95 -16.28 0.49
N GLU A 76 7.61 -16.08 -0.64
CA GLU A 76 9.05 -16.30 -0.79
C GLU A 76 9.86 -15.39 0.15
N PHE A 77 9.56 -14.08 0.15
CA PHE A 77 10.22 -13.10 1.00
C PHE A 77 10.10 -13.45 2.49
N PHE A 78 8.90 -13.81 2.94
CA PHE A 78 8.65 -14.20 4.33
C PHE A 78 9.32 -15.53 4.68
N SER A 79 9.36 -16.49 3.75
CA SER A 79 10.07 -17.77 3.92
C SER A 79 11.58 -17.57 4.08
N ALA A 80 12.19 -16.67 3.31
CA ALA A 80 13.61 -16.34 3.42
C ALA A 80 13.97 -15.74 4.80
N LEU A 81 13.01 -15.07 5.45
CA LEU A 81 13.17 -14.51 6.79
C LEU A 81 12.79 -15.49 7.92
N ASN A 82 12.35 -16.70 7.60
CA ASN A 82 11.78 -17.65 8.56
C ASN A 82 10.62 -17.06 9.38
N ILE A 83 9.82 -16.18 8.75
CA ILE A 83 8.62 -15.58 9.34
C ILE A 83 7.42 -16.15 8.59
N PRO A 84 6.40 -16.73 9.27
CA PRO A 84 5.31 -17.32 8.49
C PRO A 84 4.46 -16.23 7.81
N SER A 85 4.13 -16.45 6.55
CA SER A 85 3.41 -15.48 5.72
C SER A 85 1.93 -15.39 6.10
N THR A 86 1.26 -14.37 5.55
CA THR A 86 -0.20 -14.26 5.58
C THR A 86 -0.85 -15.31 4.68
N SER A 87 -2.11 -15.66 4.96
CA SER A 87 -2.86 -16.54 4.06
C SER A 87 -3.18 -15.85 2.73
N LYS A 88 -3.28 -16.60 1.63
CA LYS A 88 -3.71 -16.05 0.33
C LYS A 88 -5.04 -15.30 0.41
N LYS A 89 -5.98 -15.78 1.22
CA LYS A 89 -7.27 -15.10 1.45
C LYS A 89 -7.09 -13.73 2.09
N THR A 90 -6.21 -13.63 3.10
CA THR A 90 -5.89 -12.36 3.77
C THR A 90 -5.18 -11.42 2.80
N PHE A 91 -4.24 -11.92 2.01
CA PHE A 91 -3.55 -11.15 0.98
C PHE A 91 -4.53 -10.54 -0.02
N ILE A 92 -5.41 -11.34 -0.62
CA ILE A 92 -6.38 -10.87 -1.62
C ILE A 92 -7.26 -9.76 -1.02
N LYS A 93 -7.77 -9.97 0.19
CA LYS A 93 -8.59 -8.97 0.87
C LYS A 93 -7.87 -7.63 1.05
N GLU A 94 -6.61 -7.65 1.49
CA GLU A 94 -5.84 -6.42 1.68
C GLU A 94 -5.42 -5.80 0.34
N HIS A 95 -5.14 -6.63 -0.68
CA HIS A 95 -4.84 -6.19 -2.03
C HIS A 95 -6.03 -5.46 -2.66
N GLU A 96 -7.23 -6.05 -2.64
CA GLU A 96 -8.47 -5.40 -3.16
C GLU A 96 -8.71 -4.06 -2.48
N LYS A 97 -8.63 -4.02 -1.14
CA LYS A 97 -8.74 -2.78 -0.37
C LYS A 97 -7.75 -1.70 -0.82
N LEU A 98 -6.50 -2.08 -1.13
CA LEU A 98 -5.48 -1.14 -1.59
C LEU A 98 -5.72 -0.71 -3.04
N SER A 99 -6.11 -1.64 -3.91
CA SER A 99 -6.46 -1.36 -5.31
C SER A 99 -7.61 -0.37 -5.40
N ASP A 100 -8.70 -0.57 -4.65
CA ASP A 100 -9.84 0.35 -4.64
C ASP A 100 -9.41 1.76 -4.19
N ALA A 101 -8.59 1.85 -3.13
CA ALA A 101 -8.09 3.13 -2.64
C ALA A 101 -7.17 3.83 -3.66
N TRP A 102 -6.35 3.06 -4.38
CA TRP A 102 -5.48 3.58 -5.43
C TRP A 102 -6.26 4.06 -6.64
N GLU A 103 -7.30 3.33 -7.05
CA GLU A 103 -8.17 3.73 -8.16
C GLU A 103 -8.87 5.05 -7.86
N VAL A 104 -9.50 5.17 -6.69
CA VAL A 104 -10.16 6.42 -6.24
C VAL A 104 -9.17 7.58 -6.20
N THR A 105 -7.95 7.34 -5.70
CA THR A 105 -6.91 8.38 -5.65
C THR A 105 -6.45 8.76 -7.06
N ALA A 106 -6.19 7.78 -7.92
CA ALA A 106 -5.75 8.01 -9.29
C ALA A 106 -6.78 8.81 -10.09
N LEU A 107 -8.07 8.47 -9.99
CA LEU A 107 -9.15 9.22 -10.64
C LEU A 107 -9.18 10.68 -10.19
N LYS A 108 -9.09 10.93 -8.87
CA LYS A 108 -9.07 12.29 -8.33
C LYS A 108 -7.86 13.10 -8.81
N GLU A 109 -6.68 12.49 -8.83
CA GLU A 109 -5.46 13.15 -9.31
C GLU A 109 -5.54 13.44 -10.82
N ILE A 110 -6.10 12.50 -11.60
CA ILE A 110 -6.36 12.69 -13.04
C ILE A 110 -7.33 13.86 -13.26
N GLU A 111 -8.45 13.92 -12.54
CA GLU A 111 -9.42 15.03 -12.64
C GLU A 111 -8.78 16.38 -12.32
N SER A 112 -7.95 16.44 -11.27
CA SER A 112 -7.24 17.66 -10.89
C SER A 112 -6.26 18.09 -11.97
N ALA A 113 -5.45 17.16 -12.48
CA ALA A 113 -4.48 17.42 -13.54
C ALA A 113 -5.16 17.86 -14.84
N VAL A 114 -6.28 17.22 -15.20
CA VAL A 114 -7.10 17.56 -16.37
C VAL A 114 -7.60 19.00 -16.28
N SER A 115 -8.11 19.43 -15.12
CA SER A 115 -8.60 20.80 -14.91
C SER A 115 -7.48 21.85 -15.04
N GLU A 116 -6.31 21.56 -14.49
CA GLU A 116 -5.13 22.42 -14.57
C GLU A 116 -4.62 22.54 -16.01
N GLU A 117 -4.40 21.40 -16.69
CA GLU A 117 -3.92 21.36 -18.07
C GLU A 117 -4.89 22.06 -19.03
N ARG A 118 -6.20 21.86 -18.84
CA ARG A 118 -7.23 22.54 -19.63
C ARG A 118 -7.12 24.05 -19.49
N SER A 119 -6.93 24.55 -18.27
CA SER A 119 -6.81 25.98 -17.98
C SER A 119 -5.55 26.58 -18.60
N LEU A 120 -4.43 25.85 -18.56
CA LEU A 120 -3.16 26.26 -19.16
C LEU A 120 -3.22 26.29 -20.69
N ALA A 121 -3.84 25.29 -21.33
CA ALA A 121 -4.00 25.24 -22.77
C ALA A 121 -4.83 26.41 -23.32
N ILE A 122 -5.92 26.78 -22.63
CA ILE A 122 -6.74 27.95 -23.00
C ILE A 122 -5.92 29.25 -22.88
N GLN A 123 -5.15 29.42 -21.79
CA GLN A 123 -4.31 30.60 -21.58
C GLN A 123 -3.22 30.76 -22.66
N ARG A 124 -2.70 29.64 -23.18
CA ARG A 124 -1.67 29.63 -24.22
C ARG A 124 -2.23 29.78 -25.64
N GLY A 125 -3.55 29.67 -25.80
CA GLY A 125 -4.18 29.59 -27.13
C GLY A 125 -3.96 28.25 -27.82
N ASP A 126 -3.57 27.21 -27.06
CA ASP A 126 -3.40 25.84 -27.55
C ASP A 126 -4.78 25.16 -27.66
N VAL A 127 -5.62 25.71 -28.54
CA VAL A 127 -6.99 25.26 -28.80
C VAL A 127 -7.16 24.93 -30.29
N ASP A 128 -7.98 23.93 -30.61
CA ASP A 128 -8.29 23.62 -32.00
C ASP A 128 -9.29 24.62 -32.62
N SER A 129 -9.65 24.40 -33.88
CA SER A 129 -10.62 25.23 -34.62
C SER A 129 -12.00 25.29 -33.97
N GLU A 130 -12.33 24.36 -33.08
CA GLU A 130 -13.61 24.27 -32.36
C GLU A 130 -13.48 24.82 -30.93
N GLY A 131 -12.30 25.33 -30.54
CA GLY A 131 -12.02 25.85 -29.20
C GLY A 131 -11.73 24.77 -28.16
N ILE A 132 -11.48 23.52 -28.57
CA ILE A 132 -11.17 22.42 -27.66
C ILE A 132 -9.69 22.50 -27.23
N PRO A 133 -9.40 22.50 -25.92
CA PRO A 133 -8.02 22.55 -25.43
C PRO A 133 -7.21 21.32 -25.83
N LEU A 134 -6.00 21.57 -26.35
CA LEU A 134 -5.08 20.54 -26.82
C LEU A 134 -4.05 20.23 -25.74
N LEU A 135 -3.90 18.96 -25.39
CA LEU A 135 -2.86 18.50 -24.48
C LEU A 135 -1.69 17.90 -25.25
N LYS A 136 -0.50 18.46 -25.04
CA LYS A 136 0.74 17.95 -25.62
C LYS A 136 1.25 16.79 -24.77
N VAL A 137 1.12 15.58 -25.28
CA VAL A 137 1.67 14.40 -24.61
C VAL A 137 3.06 14.13 -25.18
N VAL A 138 4.07 14.18 -24.31
CA VAL A 138 5.42 13.69 -24.62
C VAL A 138 5.47 12.24 -24.17
N VAL A 139 5.47 11.32 -25.13
CA VAL A 139 5.65 9.90 -24.82
C VAL A 139 7.14 9.59 -24.76
N ASP A 140 7.59 9.01 -23.65
CA ASP A 140 8.92 8.42 -23.62
C ASP A 140 8.87 7.09 -24.38
N GLY A 141 9.25 7.11 -25.66
CA GLY A 141 9.40 5.91 -26.51
C GLY A 141 10.53 4.98 -26.06
N SER A 142 10.97 5.02 -24.81
CA SER A 142 12.07 4.22 -24.27
C SER A 142 11.84 2.71 -24.35
N TRP A 143 10.59 2.26 -24.50
CA TRP A 143 10.31 0.86 -24.76
C TRP A 143 10.82 0.42 -26.15
N ASP A 144 10.53 1.22 -27.19
CA ASP A 144 11.02 0.98 -28.55
C ASP A 144 12.56 1.11 -28.65
N LYS A 145 13.17 1.93 -27.78
CA LYS A 145 14.63 2.10 -27.68
C LYS A 145 15.37 0.79 -27.31
N ARG A 146 14.74 -0.12 -26.54
CA ARG A 146 15.36 -1.42 -26.19
C ARG A 146 15.35 -2.41 -27.34
N SER A 147 14.42 -2.27 -28.28
CA SER A 147 14.16 -3.25 -29.33
C SER A 147 14.71 -2.84 -30.70
N TYR A 148 14.71 -1.53 -31.04
CA TYR A 148 14.90 -1.11 -32.44
C TYR A 148 16.04 -0.12 -32.72
N LYS A 149 16.85 0.29 -31.73
CA LYS A 149 18.08 1.10 -31.90
C LYS A 149 17.95 2.49 -32.58
N THR A 150 16.77 2.88 -33.08
CA THR A 150 16.52 4.20 -33.71
C THR A 150 15.65 5.08 -32.82
N ASN A 151 15.97 6.38 -32.77
CA ASN A 151 15.32 7.35 -31.90
C ASN A 151 14.12 8.03 -32.59
N TYR A 152 12.90 7.65 -32.22
CA TYR A 152 11.68 8.36 -32.61
C TYR A 152 11.12 9.09 -31.40
N ALA A 153 11.21 10.42 -31.39
CA ALA A 153 10.41 11.25 -30.48
C ALA A 153 9.04 11.46 -31.14
N LEU A 154 8.03 10.77 -30.62
CA LEU A 154 6.65 10.94 -31.06
C LEU A 154 5.96 11.99 -30.18
N TYR A 155 5.38 13.01 -30.81
CA TYR A 155 4.49 13.96 -30.15
C TYR A 155 3.07 13.58 -30.51
N VAL A 156 2.26 13.23 -29.51
CA VAL A 156 0.84 12.95 -29.72
C VAL A 156 0.05 14.14 -29.19
N ILE A 157 -0.78 14.73 -30.05
CA ILE A 157 -1.75 15.74 -29.66
C ILE A 157 -3.03 14.99 -29.32
N SER A 158 -3.39 14.91 -28.04
CA SER A 158 -4.64 14.29 -27.61
C SER A 158 -5.73 15.35 -27.52
N ARG A 159 -6.87 15.10 -28.16
CA ARG A 159 -8.09 15.90 -27.96
C ARG A 159 -8.76 15.48 -26.67
N HIS A 160 -9.16 16.46 -25.85
CA HIS A 160 -9.67 16.25 -24.50
C HIS A 160 -10.90 15.32 -24.40
N ASN A 161 -11.66 15.11 -25.49
CA ASN A 161 -12.78 14.16 -25.54
C ASN A 161 -12.34 12.67 -25.62
N LEU A 162 -11.04 12.36 -25.59
CA LEU A 162 -10.53 10.98 -25.67
C LEU A 162 -10.18 10.35 -24.32
N ILE A 163 -10.15 11.09 -23.22
CA ILE A 163 -9.84 10.50 -21.90
C ILE A 163 -10.94 9.52 -21.45
N ASP A 164 -12.19 9.73 -21.88
CA ASP A 164 -13.30 8.79 -21.67
C ASP A 164 -13.10 7.42 -22.35
N LYS A 165 -12.06 7.25 -23.18
CA LYS A 165 -11.70 5.97 -23.82
C LYS A 165 -10.46 5.29 -23.24
N PHE A 166 -9.79 5.92 -22.27
CA PHE A 166 -8.59 5.39 -21.63
C PHE A 166 -8.83 4.99 -20.16
N ILE A 167 -10.07 5.11 -19.68
CA ILE A 167 -10.58 4.52 -18.43
C ILE A 167 -11.31 3.22 -18.79
#